data_AF-A0A8H3J9H9-F1
#
_entry.id   AF-A0A8H3J9H9-F1
#
_cell.length_a   1.000
_cell.length_b   1.000
_cell.length_c   1.000
_cell.angle_alpha   90.00
_cell.angle_beta   90.00
_cell.angle_gamma   90.00
#
_symmetry.space_group_name_H-M   'P 1'
#
loop_
_entity.id
_entity.type
_entity.pdbx_description
1 polymer ?
#
loop_
_entity_poly.entity_id
_entity_poly.type
_entity_poly.pdbx_seq_one_letter_code
_entity_poly.pdbx_strand_id
1 'polypeptide(L)'
;MASSTTAVTPEQAQAALQTLLEGPAMSPPAGRIPNFHDPPNLDAFVALTIALCVAFGTLAVVLRMYTKVFILRALAWEDYVIVLAWVKWARANPQILF
;
A
#
# COMPACT_ATOMS: atom_id res chain seq x y z
N MET A 1 -50.44 13.40 -7.94
CA MET A 1 -49.12 12.77 -8.05
C MET A 1 -48.78 12.62 -9.52
N ALA A 2 -48.14 13.62 -10.11
CA ALA A 2 -47.63 13.55 -11.48
C ALA A 2 -46.31 14.31 -11.49
N SER A 3 -45.22 13.55 -11.49
CA SER A 3 -43.85 14.02 -11.56
C SER A 3 -43.67 14.83 -12.83
N SER A 4 -43.51 16.15 -12.71
CA SER A 4 -43.20 17.03 -13.83
C SER A 4 -41.72 16.85 -14.18
N THR A 5 -41.45 16.00 -15.17
CA THR A 5 -40.17 15.96 -15.88
C THR A 5 -40.00 17.28 -16.61
N THR A 6 -39.48 18.30 -15.94
CA THR A 6 -39.04 19.53 -16.61
C THR A 6 -37.81 19.17 -17.43
N ALA A 7 -37.97 19.15 -18.75
CA ALA A 7 -36.88 19.10 -19.71
C ALA A 7 -36.01 20.35 -19.50
N VAL A 8 -35.01 20.23 -18.63
CA VAL A 8 -34.01 21.27 -18.41
C VAL A 8 -33.29 21.45 -19.75
N THR A 9 -33.43 22.62 -20.37
CA THR A 9 -32.68 22.98 -21.57
C THR A 9 -31.18 22.78 -21.26
N PRO A 10 -30.35 22.21 -22.16
CA PRO A 10 -28.95 21.91 -21.86
C PRO A 10 -28.19 23.12 -21.31
N GLU A 11 -28.54 24.31 -21.76
CA GLU A 11 -28.01 25.60 -21.31
C GLU A 11 -28.28 25.89 -19.81
N GLN A 12 -29.48 25.60 -19.31
CA GLN A 12 -29.87 25.84 -17.91
C GLN A 12 -29.19 24.84 -16.96
N ALA A 13 -29.01 23.60 -17.41
CA ALA A 13 -28.26 22.59 -16.66
C ALA A 13 -26.77 22.96 -16.55
N GLN A 14 -26.21 23.55 -17.61
CA GLN A 14 -24.82 24.01 -17.65
C GLN A 14 -24.60 25.23 -16.75
N ALA A 15 -25.51 26.20 -16.75
CA ALA A 15 -25.44 27.38 -15.87
C ALA A 15 -25.53 27.00 -14.37
N ALA A 16 -26.36 26.01 -14.02
CA ALA A 16 -26.43 25.48 -12.66
C ALA A 16 -25.13 24.75 -12.26
N LEU A 17 -24.53 23.98 -13.18
CA LEU A 17 -23.24 23.32 -12.96
C LEU A 17 -22.11 24.33 -12.74
N GLN A 18 -22.07 25.39 -13.55
CA GLN A 18 -21.09 26.47 -13.41
C GLN A 18 -21.25 27.18 -12.06
N THR A 19 -22.49 27.46 -11.64
CA THR A 19 -22.76 28.06 -10.32
C THR A 19 -22.29 27.16 -9.17
N LEU A 20 -22.41 25.84 -9.31
CA LEU A 20 -21.92 24.88 -8.31
C LEU A 20 -20.38 24.77 -8.32
N LEU A 21 -19.76 24.90 -9.48
CA LEU A 21 -18.29 24.85 -9.64
C LEU A 21 -17.60 26.14 -9.19
N GLU A 22 -18.25 27.29 -9.40
CA GLU A 22 -17.80 28.61 -8.94
C GLU A 22 -18.22 28.91 -7.49
N GLY A 23 -19.02 28.03 -6.89
CA GLY A 23 -19.40 28.12 -5.49
C GLY A 23 -18.17 27.99 -4.58
N PRO A 24 -18.10 28.76 -3.48
CA PRO A 24 -17.00 28.65 -2.53
C PRO A 24 -16.92 27.22 -2.00
N ALA A 25 -15.69 26.70 -1.92
CA ALA A 25 -15.44 25.41 -1.29
C ALA A 25 -16.10 25.44 0.11
N MET A 26 -16.84 24.37 0.43
CA MET A 26 -17.55 24.22 1.70
C MET A 26 -16.65 24.66 2.86
N SER A 27 -17.20 25.50 3.76
CA SER A 27 -16.45 26.01 4.90
C SER A 27 -15.75 24.86 5.62
N PRO A 28 -14.43 24.96 5.86
CA PRO A 28 -13.68 23.88 6.48
C PRO A 28 -14.33 23.52 7.82
N PRO A 29 -14.45 22.22 8.13
CA PRO A 29 -15.11 21.78 9.36
C PRO A 29 -14.47 22.47 10.57
N ALA A 30 -15.32 23.12 11.36
CA ALA A 30 -14.87 23.96 12.47
C ALA A 30 -13.97 23.16 13.43
N GLY A 31 -12.79 23.71 13.74
CA GLY A 31 -11.90 23.19 14.79
C GLY A 31 -10.90 22.11 14.38
N ARG A 32 -10.86 21.67 13.11
CA ARG A 32 -9.82 20.74 12.62
C ARG A 32 -8.73 21.52 11.89
N ILE A 33 -7.62 21.77 12.59
CA ILE A 33 -6.38 22.30 11.99
C ILE A 33 -5.85 21.18 11.06
N PRO A 34 -5.74 21.39 9.74
CA PRO A 34 -5.19 20.39 8.85
C PRO A 34 -3.74 20.08 9.24
N ASN A 35 -3.47 18.84 9.62
CA ASN A 35 -2.10 18.39 9.92
C ASN A 35 -1.42 17.96 8.61
N PHE A 36 -0.72 18.90 7.98
CA PHE A 36 0.08 18.64 6.77
C PHE A 36 1.50 18.14 7.06
N HIS A 37 1.94 18.21 8.33
CA HIS A 37 3.28 17.81 8.72
C HIS A 37 3.35 16.31 9.02
N ASP A 38 2.31 15.74 9.64
CA ASP A 38 2.27 14.31 10.00
C ASP A 38 0.83 13.77 9.92
N PRO A 39 0.30 13.53 8.71
CA PRO A 39 -1.04 12.99 8.57
C PRO A 39 -1.08 11.60 9.23
N PRO A 40 -2.13 11.26 10.00
CA PRO A 40 -2.25 9.96 10.63
C PRO A 40 -2.20 8.87 9.54
N ASN A 41 -1.09 8.15 9.51
CA ASN A 41 -0.80 7.12 8.53
C ASN A 41 -0.88 5.72 9.18
N LEU A 42 -0.90 4.69 8.35
CA LEU A 42 -0.89 3.30 8.79
C LEU A 42 0.54 2.72 8.79
N ASP A 43 1.56 3.56 8.99
CA ASP A 43 2.96 3.12 8.83
C ASP A 43 3.30 1.97 9.78
N ALA A 44 2.75 1.97 10.99
CA ALA A 44 2.92 0.87 11.94
C ALA A 44 2.34 -0.46 11.41
N PHE A 45 1.17 -0.42 10.75
CA PHE A 45 0.56 -1.60 10.14
C PHE A 45 1.34 -2.06 8.91
N VAL A 46 1.80 -1.13 8.08
CA VAL A 46 2.61 -1.42 6.90
C VAL A 46 3.92 -2.11 7.32
N ALA A 47 4.61 -1.57 8.32
CA ALA A 47 5.83 -2.16 8.86
C ALA A 47 5.60 -3.58 9.37
N LEU A 48 4.51 -3.81 10.12
CA LEU A 48 4.16 -5.14 10.62
C LEU A 48 3.88 -6.14 9.50
N THR A 49 3.10 -5.75 8.50
CA THR A 49 2.79 -6.62 7.35
C THR A 49 4.05 -7.00 6.57
N ILE A 50 4.95 -6.04 6.34
CA ILE A 50 6.23 -6.29 5.67
C ILE A 50 7.08 -7.26 6.50
N ALA A 51 7.20 -7.04 7.81
CA ALA A 51 7.95 -7.90 8.70
C ALA A 51 7.45 -9.36 8.67
N LEU A 52 6.12 -9.56 8.71
CA LEU A 52 5.52 -10.89 8.59
C LEU A 52 5.84 -11.54 7.24
N CYS A 53 5.70 -10.79 6.15
CA CYS A 53 5.97 -11.31 4.80
C CYS A 53 7.43 -11.76 4.67
N VAL A 54 8.36 -10.96 5.22
CA VAL A 54 9.79 -11.26 5.26
C VAL A 54 10.08 -12.49 6.14
N ALA A 55 9.42 -12.64 7.27
CA ALA A 55 9.57 -13.80 8.15
C ALA A 55 9.15 -15.09 7.42
N PHE A 56 7.99 -15.08 6.77
CA PHE A 56 7.53 -16.23 5.97
C PHE A 56 8.44 -16.52 4.77
N GLY A 57 8.90 -15.48 4.07
CA GLY A 57 9.87 -15.61 2.98
C GLY A 57 11.17 -16.26 3.44
N THR A 58 11.70 -15.81 4.58
CA THR A 58 12.93 -16.36 5.17
C THR A 58 12.75 -17.82 5.57
N LEU A 59 11.62 -18.16 6.19
CA LEU A 59 11.29 -19.55 6.52
C LEU A 59 11.22 -20.44 5.27
N ALA A 60 10.60 -19.95 4.19
CA ALA A 60 10.52 -20.67 2.93
C ALA A 60 11.90 -20.91 2.31
N VAL A 61 12.80 -19.92 2.34
CA VAL A 61 14.18 -20.05 1.86
C VAL A 61 14.95 -21.10 2.69
N VAL A 62 14.83 -21.05 4.02
CA VAL A 62 15.47 -22.03 4.91
C VAL A 62 14.95 -23.44 4.64
N LEU A 63 13.63 -23.61 4.49
CA LEU A 63 13.02 -24.90 4.21
C LEU A 63 13.46 -25.45 2.84
N ARG A 64 13.55 -24.59 1.83
CA ARG A 64 14.09 -24.95 0.52
C ARG A 64 15.53 -25.42 0.63
N MET A 65 16.35 -24.70 1.38
CA MET A 65 17.76 -25.06 1.60
C MET A 65 17.88 -26.39 2.35
N TYR A 66 17.08 -26.59 3.40
CA TYR A 66 17.02 -27.86 4.13
C TYR A 66 16.69 -29.03 3.20
N THR A 67 15.68 -28.87 2.36
CA THR A 67 15.24 -29.89 1.41
C THR A 67 16.35 -30.23 0.41
N LYS A 68 16.97 -29.21 -0.21
CA LYS A 68 18.01 -29.46 -1.21
C LYS A 68 19.31 -30.01 -0.63
N VAL A 69 19.71 -29.54 0.56
CA VAL A 69 20.95 -29.97 1.23
C VAL A 69 20.80 -31.38 1.82
N PHE A 70 19.75 -31.63 2.59
CA PHE A 70 19.62 -32.88 3.36
C PHE A 70 18.84 -33.97 2.62
N ILE A 71 17.77 -33.61 1.90
CA ILE A 71 16.89 -34.61 1.25
C ILE A 71 17.43 -34.96 -0.13
N LEU A 72 17.65 -33.96 -0.99
CA LEU A 72 18.05 -34.18 -2.38
C LEU A 72 19.57 -34.32 -2.54
N ARG A 73 20.38 -33.74 -1.62
CA ARG A 73 21.85 -33.65 -1.69
C ARG A 73 22.36 -33.15 -3.05
N ALA A 74 21.55 -32.36 -3.74
CA ALA A 74 21.80 -31.82 -5.07
C ALA A 74 21.73 -30.30 -4.99
N LEU A 75 22.87 -29.70 -4.66
CA LEU A 75 23.05 -28.24 -4.65
C LEU A 75 23.50 -27.79 -6.04
N ALA A 76 22.73 -26.90 -6.64
CA ALA A 76 23.11 -26.25 -7.89
C ALA A 76 23.61 -24.82 -7.61
N TRP A 77 24.33 -24.24 -8.57
CA TRP A 77 24.86 -22.87 -8.46
C TRP A 77 23.77 -21.83 -8.19
N GLU A 78 22.57 -22.06 -8.72
CA GLU A 78 21.36 -21.27 -8.48
C GLU A 78 21.01 -21.12 -6.99
N ASP A 79 21.18 -22.16 -6.17
CA ASP A 79 20.83 -22.12 -4.75
C ASP A 79 21.80 -21.25 -3.94
N TYR A 80 23.08 -21.24 -4.31
CA TYR A 80 24.08 -20.38 -3.69
C TYR A 80 23.80 -18.90 -3.98
N VAL A 81 23.43 -18.56 -5.21
CA VAL A 81 23.11 -17.19 -5.60
C VAL A 81 21.88 -16.67 -4.84
N ILE A 82 20.84 -17.51 -4.72
CA ILE A 82 19.63 -17.17 -3.93
C ILE A 82 19.98 -16.91 -2.47
N VAL A 83 20.78 -17.78 -1.83
CA VAL A 83 21.13 -17.60 -0.41
C VAL A 83 22.00 -16.37 -0.21
N LEU A 84 22.98 -16.13 -1.07
CA LEU A 84 23.82 -14.92 -1.00
C LEU A 84 22.99 -13.65 -1.18
N ALA A 85 22.05 -13.64 -2.13
CA ALA A 85 21.15 -12.51 -2.33
C ALA A 85 20.27 -12.25 -1.10
N TRP A 86 19.70 -13.30 -0.52
CA TRP A 86 18.85 -13.20 0.67
C TRP A 86 19.62 -12.68 1.89
N VAL A 87 20.82 -13.23 2.14
CA VAL A 87 21.69 -12.81 3.24
C VAL A 87 22.14 -11.35 3.07
N LYS A 88 22.52 -10.95 1.85
CA LYS A 88 22.88 -9.55 1.56
C LYS A 88 21.70 -8.62 1.83
N TRP A 89 20.51 -8.97 1.36
CA TRP A 89 19.31 -8.17 1.56
C TRP A 89 18.96 -8.02 3.04
N ALA A 90 18.98 -9.12 3.80
CA ALA A 90 18.70 -9.13 5.24
C ALA A 90 19.70 -8.26 6.01
N ARG A 91 20.99 -8.32 5.66
CA ARG A 91 22.03 -7.52 6.32
C ARG A 91 21.96 -6.03 5.99
N ALA A 92 21.45 -5.67 4.80
CA ALA A 92 21.29 -4.28 4.39
C ALA A 92 20.09 -3.58 5.03
N ASN A 93 19.13 -4.32 5.60
CA ASN A 93 17.89 -3.78 6.15
C ASN A 93 17.70 -4.17 7.63
N PRO A 94 18.56 -3.68 8.54
CA PRO A 94 18.48 -4.04 9.97
C PRO A 94 17.20 -3.56 10.64
N GLN A 95 16.62 -2.44 10.20
CA GLN A 95 15.36 -1.86 10.69
C GLN A 95 14.10 -2.74 10.51
N ILE A 96 14.16 -3.81 9.72
CA ILE A 96 13.04 -4.77 9.57
C ILE A 96 13.21 -5.95 10.54
N LEU A 97 14.42 -6.15 11.05
CA LEU A 97 14.75 -7.30 11.90
C LEU A 97 14.59 -7.01 13.40
N PHE A 98 14.52 -5.73 13.83
CA PHE A 98 14.35 -5.31 15.22
C PHE A 98 13.68 -3.95 15.33
#